data_AF-A0A1C6VK58-F1
#
_entry.id   AF-A0A1C6VK58-F1
#
_cell.length_a   1.000
_cell.length_b   1.000
_cell.length_c   1.000
_cell.angle_alpha   90.00
_cell.angle_beta   90.00
_cell.angle_gamma   90.00
#
_symmetry.space_group_name_H-M   'P 1'
#
loop_
_entity.id
_entity.type
_entity.pdbx_description
1 polymer ?
#
loop_
_entity_poly.entity_id
_entity_poly.type
_entity_poly.pdbx_seq_one_letter_code
_entity_poly.pdbx_strand_id
1 'polypeptide(L)'
;MRLRQFGFIAALMAAASIAGSGVRPQGPDVPARPVGAAEVVSLDGLGNAEFGATEEDLARRGVLRTDEDACGPTLAGHGSVSPIFVDDRLVLLWLDDPMSTPEGITVGTPVDAVHAAYPSVVDLDAPQEMHRFDGLLARSGDRAYLFLHDGSTVRKIIAGYADWARRLFDEGYGPC
;
A
#
# COMPACT_ATOMS: atom_id res chain seq x y z
N MET A 1 22.99 31.21 79.03
CA MET A 1 23.50 29.83 79.29
C MET A 1 22.36 28.87 78.94
N ARG A 2 22.42 27.83 78.10
CA ARG A 2 23.46 27.07 77.38
C ARG A 2 22.83 26.70 76.01
N LEU A 3 23.46 26.99 74.87
CA LEU A 3 24.32 26.11 74.07
C LEU A 3 23.86 24.64 73.89
N ARG A 4 23.37 24.37 72.67
CA ARG A 4 23.67 23.22 71.77
C ARG A 4 23.40 21.79 72.26
N GLN A 5 22.53 21.09 71.53
CA GLN A 5 22.88 19.77 71.02
C GLN A 5 22.25 19.49 69.64
N PHE A 6 23.14 19.13 68.71
CA PHE A 6 22.93 18.72 67.33
C PHE A 6 22.40 17.29 67.25
N GLY A 7 21.80 16.92 66.12
CA GLY A 7 21.67 15.50 65.75
C GLY A 7 20.69 15.22 64.62
N PHE A 8 21.12 15.47 63.39
CA PHE A 8 20.46 15.09 62.14
C PHE A 8 20.03 13.61 62.15
N ILE A 9 18.73 13.35 61.91
CA ILE A 9 18.27 12.04 61.42
C ILE A 9 17.66 12.28 60.05
N ALA A 10 18.39 11.78 59.05
CA ALA A 10 18.09 11.87 57.63
C ALA A 10 16.75 11.21 57.31
N ALA A 11 15.81 12.00 56.79
CA ALA A 11 14.58 11.50 56.21
C ALA A 11 14.87 10.90 54.83
N LEU A 12 14.96 9.58 54.79
CA LEU A 12 14.72 8.76 53.62
C LEU A 12 13.28 8.97 53.16
N MET A 13 13.07 9.46 51.94
CA MET A 13 12.00 9.06 51.02
C MET A 13 12.25 9.79 49.69
N ALA A 14 12.96 9.13 48.78
CA ALA A 14 13.04 9.54 47.39
C ALA A 14 11.72 9.09 46.72
N ALA A 15 10.91 10.05 46.26
CA ALA A 15 9.83 9.79 45.32
C ALA A 15 9.96 10.82 44.20
N ALA A 16 10.71 10.45 43.18
CA ALA A 16 10.62 11.08 41.88
C ALA A 16 9.26 10.68 41.28
N SER A 17 8.35 11.63 41.19
CA SER A 17 7.07 11.47 40.54
C SER A 17 7.27 11.32 39.03
N ILE A 18 7.42 10.08 38.57
CA ILE A 18 7.28 9.71 37.16
C ILE A 18 6.05 8.79 37.09
N ALA A 19 4.93 9.31 36.58
CA ALA A 19 3.84 8.54 35.96
C ALA A 19 2.71 9.53 35.58
N GLY A 20 2.17 9.54 34.37
CA GLY A 20 2.45 8.72 33.21
C GLY A 20 1.55 9.20 32.07
N SER A 21 2.16 9.72 31.00
CA SER A 21 1.52 9.77 29.69
C SER A 21 1.24 8.33 29.29
N GLY A 22 -0.02 8.05 28.93
CA GLY A 22 -0.50 6.70 28.64
C GLY A 22 0.31 6.03 27.53
N VAL A 23 1.10 5.02 27.92
CA VAL A 23 1.62 4.03 26.99
C VAL A 23 0.53 2.98 26.83
N ARG A 24 -0.09 2.95 25.65
CA ARG A 24 -0.98 1.85 25.25
C ARG A 24 -0.18 0.54 25.33
N PRO A 25 -0.79 -0.58 25.78
CA PRO A 25 -0.08 -1.85 25.82
C PRO A 25 0.28 -2.28 24.41
N GLN A 26 1.59 -2.38 24.13
CA GLN A 26 2.11 -2.99 22.92
C GLN A 26 1.71 -4.47 22.94
N GLY A 27 0.88 -4.86 21.97
CA GLY A 27 0.80 -6.26 21.54
C GLY A 27 2.18 -6.73 21.06
N PRO A 28 2.37 -8.04 20.85
CA PRO A 28 3.68 -8.59 20.50
C PRO A 28 4.28 -7.82 19.31
N ASP A 29 5.48 -7.26 19.53
CA ASP A 29 6.30 -6.62 18.50
C ASP A 29 6.59 -7.66 17.42
N VAL A 30 5.73 -7.71 16.40
CA VAL A 30 6.08 -8.30 15.12
C VAL A 30 7.17 -7.38 14.57
N PRO A 31 8.41 -7.85 14.39
CA PRO A 31 9.45 -7.01 13.81
C PRO A 31 8.94 -6.53 12.45
N ALA A 32 8.69 -5.22 12.34
CA ALA A 32 8.44 -4.58 11.06
C ALA A 32 9.66 -4.88 10.19
N ARG A 33 9.48 -5.75 9.20
CA ARG A 33 10.51 -6.06 8.22
C ARG A 33 10.95 -4.72 7.64
N PRO A 34 12.25 -4.45 7.45
CA PRO A 34 12.68 -3.21 6.80
C PRO A 34 12.00 -3.18 5.44
N VAL A 35 11.02 -2.30 5.27
CA VAL A 35 10.41 -2.03 3.98
C VAL A 35 11.53 -1.33 3.22
N GLY A 36 12.22 -2.07 2.34
CA GLY A 36 13.08 -1.44 1.34
C GLY A 36 12.28 -0.33 0.66
N ALA A 37 12.93 0.77 0.25
CA ALA A 37 12.25 1.95 -0.28
C ALA A 37 11.16 1.50 -1.27
N ALA A 38 9.89 1.68 -0.88
CA ALA A 38 8.76 1.19 -1.67
C ALA A 38 8.86 1.84 -3.03
N GLU A 39 8.82 1.02 -4.08
CA GLU A 39 8.90 1.55 -5.42
C GLU A 39 7.58 2.24 -5.75
N VAL A 40 7.68 3.43 -6.34
CA VAL A 40 6.53 4.29 -6.59
C VAL A 40 5.97 4.02 -7.98
N VAL A 41 4.71 3.62 -8.04
CA VAL A 41 3.95 3.49 -9.30
C VAL A 41 3.13 4.75 -9.48
N SER A 42 3.29 5.44 -10.62
CA SER A 42 2.46 6.59 -10.97
C SER A 42 1.29 6.18 -11.88
N LEU A 43 0.40 7.13 -12.17
CA LEU A 43 -0.65 6.92 -13.16
C LEU A 43 -0.15 6.90 -14.62
N ASP A 44 1.14 7.21 -14.85
CA ASP A 44 1.79 7.03 -16.14
C ASP A 44 2.33 5.59 -16.29
N GLY A 45 2.59 4.91 -15.18
CA GLY A 45 3.10 3.54 -15.15
C GLY A 45 4.17 3.34 -14.08
N LEU A 46 5.05 2.35 -14.32
CA LEU A 46 6.16 2.00 -13.43
C LEU A 46 7.48 2.00 -14.20
N GLY A 47 8.38 2.93 -13.86
CA GLY A 47 9.68 3.04 -14.53
C GLY A 47 9.52 3.18 -16.05
N ASN A 48 9.98 2.18 -16.81
CA ASN A 48 9.87 2.14 -18.28
C ASN A 48 8.63 1.36 -18.79
N ALA A 49 7.75 0.91 -17.89
CA ALA A 49 6.50 0.24 -18.19
C ALA A 49 5.33 1.24 -18.15
N GLU A 50 5.08 1.89 -19.29
CA GLU A 50 4.02 2.89 -19.45
C GLU A 50 2.68 2.25 -19.84
N PHE A 51 1.58 2.76 -19.29
CA PHE A 51 0.24 2.32 -19.70
C PHE A 51 -0.02 2.63 -21.18
N GLY A 52 -0.48 1.63 -21.93
CA GLY A 52 -0.67 1.68 -23.37
C GLY A 52 0.53 1.22 -24.20
N ALA A 53 1.67 0.90 -23.58
CA ALA A 53 2.76 0.22 -24.27
C ALA A 53 2.34 -1.19 -24.72
N THR A 54 2.84 -1.65 -25.86
CA THR A 54 2.61 -3.02 -26.34
C THR A 54 3.49 -4.03 -25.62
N GLU A 55 3.10 -5.30 -25.61
CA GLU A 55 3.97 -6.37 -25.10
C GLU A 55 5.28 -6.40 -25.89
N GLU A 56 5.19 -6.28 -27.21
CA GLU A 56 6.36 -6.28 -28.10
C GLU A 56 7.33 -5.13 -27.78
N ASP A 57 6.81 -3.91 -27.59
CA ASP A 57 7.66 -2.75 -27.28
C ASP A 57 8.28 -2.86 -25.88
N LEU A 58 7.57 -3.43 -24.91
CA LEU A 58 8.13 -3.67 -23.57
C LEU A 58 9.19 -4.79 -23.61
N ALA A 59 8.95 -5.88 -24.33
CA ALA A 59 9.91 -6.96 -24.51
C ALA A 59 11.17 -6.48 -25.27
N ARG A 60 11.01 -5.70 -26.34
CA ARG A 60 12.12 -5.13 -27.12
C ARG A 60 13.01 -4.22 -26.27
N ARG A 61 12.43 -3.51 -25.30
CA ARG A 61 13.15 -2.67 -24.33
C ARG A 61 13.76 -3.46 -23.17
N GLY A 62 13.51 -4.77 -23.10
CA GLY A 62 13.93 -5.63 -21.99
C GLY A 62 13.17 -5.38 -20.69
N VAL A 63 12.01 -4.73 -20.76
CA VAL A 63 11.13 -4.39 -19.63
C VAL A 63 10.17 -5.54 -19.31
N LEU A 64 9.71 -6.27 -20.32
CA LEU A 64 8.87 -7.45 -20.14
C LEU A 64 9.72 -8.71 -20.23
N ARG A 65 9.55 -9.62 -19.28
CA ARG A 65 10.08 -10.99 -19.33
C ARG A 65 8.94 -11.97 -19.47
N THR A 66 9.09 -12.85 -20.44
CA THR A 66 8.22 -14.01 -20.65
C THR A 66 9.04 -15.23 -20.25
N ASP A 67 9.17 -15.44 -18.94
CA ASP A 67 9.82 -16.64 -18.42
C ASP A 67 8.82 -17.81 -18.54
N GLU A 68 9.22 -18.91 -19.19
CA GLU A 68 8.33 -20.06 -19.49
C GLU A 68 7.75 -20.74 -18.24
N ASP A 69 8.36 -20.52 -17.07
CA ASP A 69 7.98 -21.13 -15.79
C ASP A 69 7.10 -20.21 -14.90
N ALA A 70 6.83 -18.98 -15.32
CA ALA A 70 5.97 -18.05 -14.59
C ALA A 70 4.52 -18.14 -15.06
N CYS A 71 3.57 -17.99 -14.13
CA CYS A 71 2.16 -17.80 -14.46
C CYS A 71 1.98 -16.37 -14.97
N GLY A 72 2.27 -16.18 -16.26
CA GLY A 72 2.10 -14.89 -16.94
C GLY A 72 3.36 -14.04 -17.09
N PRO A 73 3.27 -12.94 -17.86
CA PRO A 73 4.38 -12.03 -18.10
C PRO A 73 4.77 -11.29 -16.82
N THR A 74 6.07 -11.00 -16.64
CA THR A 74 6.59 -10.25 -15.48
C THR A 74 7.38 -9.03 -15.93
N LEU A 75 7.38 -7.97 -15.12
CA LEU A 75 8.22 -6.81 -15.37
C LEU A 75 9.63 -7.05 -14.84
N ALA A 76 10.64 -6.83 -15.68
CA ALA A 76 12.04 -7.03 -15.36
C ALA A 76 12.45 -6.13 -14.18
N GLY A 77 12.87 -6.73 -13.07
CA GLY A 77 13.24 -6.01 -11.85
C GLY A 77 12.06 -5.69 -10.92
N HIS A 78 10.82 -5.99 -11.32
CA HIS A 78 9.60 -5.68 -10.57
C HIS A 78 8.72 -6.94 -10.41
N GLY A 79 9.27 -8.00 -9.83
CA GLY A 79 8.55 -9.27 -9.64
C GLY A 79 7.35 -9.20 -8.69
N SER A 80 7.19 -8.10 -7.95
CA SER A 80 6.02 -7.77 -7.15
C SER A 80 4.96 -7.01 -7.95
N VAL A 81 5.07 -6.95 -9.27
CA VAL A 81 4.12 -6.24 -10.14
C VAL A 81 3.71 -7.16 -11.28
N SER A 82 2.40 -7.39 -11.37
CA SER A 82 1.81 -8.22 -12.41
C SER A 82 1.15 -7.35 -13.47
N PRO A 83 1.68 -7.28 -14.71
CA PRO A 83 1.09 -6.52 -15.79
C PRO A 83 -0.12 -7.24 -16.40
N ILE A 84 -1.16 -6.48 -16.70
CA ILE A 84 -2.38 -6.95 -17.38
C ILE A 84 -2.46 -6.28 -18.74
N PHE A 85 -2.50 -7.12 -19.78
CA PHE A 85 -2.61 -6.68 -21.15
C PHE A 85 -4.02 -6.94 -21.70
N VAL A 86 -4.54 -5.99 -22.46
CA VAL A 86 -5.73 -6.17 -23.28
C VAL A 86 -5.43 -5.64 -24.68
N ASP A 87 -5.79 -6.40 -25.71
CA ASP A 87 -5.52 -6.06 -27.11
C ASP A 87 -4.05 -5.65 -27.36
N ASP A 88 -3.11 -6.38 -26.76
CA ASP A 88 -1.66 -6.11 -26.81
C ASP A 88 -1.28 -4.72 -26.25
N ARG A 89 -1.96 -4.26 -25.20
CA ARG A 89 -1.67 -2.99 -24.54
C ARG A 89 -1.67 -3.16 -23.04
N LEU A 90 -0.65 -2.64 -22.37
CA LEU A 90 -0.58 -2.61 -20.92
C LEU A 90 -1.71 -1.72 -20.38
N VAL A 91 -2.72 -2.31 -19.75
CA VAL A 91 -3.89 -1.55 -19.26
C VAL A 91 -3.94 -1.41 -17.76
N LEU A 92 -3.42 -2.39 -17.01
CA LEU A 92 -3.37 -2.37 -15.56
C LEU A 92 -2.05 -2.95 -15.05
N LEU A 93 -1.64 -2.51 -13.88
CA LEU A 93 -0.58 -3.08 -13.07
C LEU A 93 -1.19 -3.47 -11.73
N TRP A 94 -1.08 -4.75 -11.36
CA TRP A 94 -1.41 -5.20 -10.02
C TRP A 94 -0.14 -5.12 -9.17
N LEU A 95 -0.23 -4.40 -8.06
CA LEU A 95 0.89 -4.10 -7.18
C LEU A 95 0.83 -5.00 -5.95
N ASP A 96 1.85 -5.83 -5.78
CA ASP A 96 2.17 -6.55 -4.55
C ASP A 96 3.23 -5.79 -3.75
N ASP A 97 3.47 -6.17 -2.50
CA ASP A 97 4.50 -5.53 -1.69
C ASP A 97 5.91 -5.72 -2.26
N PRO A 98 6.82 -4.72 -2.17
CA PRO A 98 6.65 -3.40 -1.55
C PRO A 98 6.48 -2.27 -2.59
N MET A 99 5.24 -1.93 -2.95
CA MET A 99 4.93 -0.83 -3.87
C MET A 99 4.11 0.27 -3.18
N SER A 100 4.25 1.52 -3.64
CA SER A 100 3.43 2.64 -3.16
C SER A 100 2.97 3.56 -4.29
N THR A 101 1.94 4.35 -4.02
CA THR A 101 1.58 5.52 -4.87
C THR A 101 2.47 6.72 -4.53
N PRO A 102 2.49 7.78 -5.35
CA PRO A 102 3.24 9.02 -5.06
C PRO A 102 2.89 9.68 -3.73
N GLU A 103 1.65 9.50 -3.28
CA GLU A 103 1.08 9.97 -2.02
C GLU A 103 1.47 9.07 -0.83
N GLY A 104 2.20 7.98 -1.08
CA GLY A 104 2.67 7.05 -0.06
C GLY A 104 1.66 6.00 0.37
N ILE A 105 0.57 5.79 -0.38
CA ILE A 105 -0.39 4.72 -0.10
C ILE A 105 0.20 3.37 -0.52
N THR A 106 0.19 2.39 0.37
CA THR A 106 0.70 1.03 0.17
C THR A 106 -0.26 0.00 0.79
N VAL A 107 0.03 -1.30 0.64
CA VAL A 107 -0.76 -2.33 1.31
C VAL A 107 -0.60 -2.19 2.83
N GLY A 108 -1.71 -2.33 3.56
CA GLY A 108 -1.79 -2.09 5.00
C GLY A 108 -2.07 -0.63 5.38
N THR A 109 -2.05 0.31 4.42
CA THR A 109 -2.46 1.69 4.69
C THR A 109 -3.92 1.74 5.16
N PRO A 110 -4.27 2.49 6.22
CA PRO A 110 -5.66 2.67 6.65
C PRO A 110 -6.53 3.31 5.58
N VAL A 111 -7.79 2.86 5.45
CA VAL A 111 -8.76 3.40 4.48
C VAL A 111 -8.95 4.92 4.64
N ASP A 112 -9.02 5.42 5.88
CA ASP A 112 -9.13 6.86 6.15
C ASP A 112 -7.96 7.68 5.58
N ALA A 113 -6.75 7.10 5.54
CA ALA A 113 -5.59 7.76 4.96
C ALA A 113 -5.69 7.83 3.43
N VAL A 114 -6.35 6.85 2.78
CA VAL A 114 -6.64 6.89 1.36
C VAL A 114 -7.64 8.01 1.05
N HIS A 115 -8.73 8.13 1.80
CA HIS A 115 -9.68 9.25 1.64
C HIS A 115 -9.01 10.61 1.86
N ALA A 116 -8.08 10.70 2.81
CA ALA A 116 -7.34 11.93 3.06
C ALA A 116 -6.39 12.29 1.89
N ALA A 117 -5.72 11.30 1.30
CA ALA A 117 -4.81 11.50 0.17
C ALA A 117 -5.54 11.75 -1.15
N TYR A 118 -6.71 11.14 -1.33
CA TYR A 118 -7.54 11.24 -2.53
C TYR A 118 -8.97 11.72 -2.18
N PRO A 119 -9.19 13.03 -2.01
CA PRO A 119 -10.50 13.53 -1.56
C PRO A 119 -11.67 13.28 -2.53
N SER A 120 -11.37 12.97 -3.79
CA SER A 120 -12.37 12.64 -4.82
C SER A 120 -12.49 11.14 -5.10
N VAL A 121 -11.98 10.29 -4.21
CA VAL A 121 -12.08 8.84 -4.32
C VAL A 121 -13.54 8.40 -4.24
N VAL A 122 -13.90 7.39 -5.03
CA VAL A 122 -15.25 6.82 -5.07
C VAL A 122 -15.25 5.45 -4.42
N ASP A 123 -16.12 5.26 -3.43
CA ASP A 123 -16.36 3.96 -2.80
C ASP A 123 -17.09 3.00 -3.76
N LEU A 124 -16.62 1.76 -3.81
CA LEU A 124 -17.17 0.66 -4.58
C LEU A 124 -17.49 -0.48 -3.62
N ASP A 125 -18.77 -0.78 -3.45
CA ASP A 125 -19.20 -1.92 -2.65
C ASP A 125 -19.08 -3.22 -3.46
N ALA A 126 -18.40 -4.21 -2.91
CA ALA A 126 -18.37 -5.53 -3.52
C ALA A 126 -19.77 -6.18 -3.43
N PRO A 127 -20.25 -6.86 -4.49
CA PRO A 127 -21.51 -7.57 -4.41
C PRO A 127 -21.49 -8.57 -3.25
N GLN A 128 -22.55 -8.54 -2.43
CA GLN A 128 -22.73 -9.52 -1.37
C GLN A 128 -22.71 -10.93 -1.97
N GLU A 129 -22.16 -11.90 -1.24
CA GLU A 129 -21.92 -13.31 -1.64
C GLU A 129 -20.59 -13.58 -2.35
N MET A 130 -19.88 -12.56 -2.82
CA MET A 130 -18.51 -12.74 -3.30
C MET A 130 -17.54 -12.54 -2.13
N HIS A 131 -16.61 -13.47 -1.91
CA HIS A 131 -15.50 -13.27 -0.96
C HIS A 131 -14.49 -12.26 -1.56
N ARG A 132 -14.96 -11.04 -1.82
CA ARG A 132 -14.22 -9.94 -2.46
C ARG A 132 -14.09 -8.78 -1.49
N PHE A 133 -13.01 -8.03 -1.68
CA PHE A 133 -12.77 -6.78 -0.97
C PHE A 133 -13.59 -5.66 -1.60
N ASP A 134 -14.05 -4.73 -0.78
CA ASP A 134 -14.58 -3.45 -1.26
C ASP A 134 -13.47 -2.64 -1.92
N GLY A 135 -13.83 -1.63 -2.69
CA GLY A 135 -12.91 -0.84 -3.51
C GLY A 135 -12.99 0.66 -3.26
N LEU A 136 -11.87 1.34 -3.42
CA LEU A 136 -11.77 2.79 -3.50
C LEU A 136 -11.14 3.15 -4.85
N LEU A 137 -11.87 3.86 -5.70
CA LEU A 137 -11.43 4.23 -7.04
C LEU A 137 -11.03 5.72 -7.09
N ALA A 138 -9.73 5.99 -7.10
CA ALA A 138 -9.18 7.33 -7.20
C ALA A 138 -8.83 7.63 -8.66
N ARG A 139 -9.68 8.41 -9.35
CA ARG A 139 -9.53 8.73 -10.78
C ARG A 139 -8.75 10.03 -11.00
N SER A 140 -7.96 10.05 -12.07
CA SER A 140 -7.37 11.25 -12.67
C SER A 140 -7.40 11.12 -14.19
N GLY A 141 -8.30 11.85 -14.85
CA GLY A 141 -8.54 11.70 -16.29
C GLY A 141 -9.06 10.30 -16.64
N ASP A 142 -8.37 9.62 -17.56
CA ASP A 142 -8.65 8.25 -17.98
C ASP A 142 -7.86 7.20 -17.16
N ARG A 143 -7.07 7.63 -16.17
CA ARG A 143 -6.28 6.78 -15.28
C ARG A 143 -6.88 6.71 -13.88
N ALA A 144 -6.56 5.66 -13.14
CA ALA A 144 -6.97 5.51 -11.75
C ALA A 144 -6.03 4.60 -10.95
N TYR A 145 -6.08 4.80 -9.63
CA TYR A 145 -5.77 3.75 -8.67
C TYR A 145 -7.07 3.12 -8.17
N LEU A 146 -7.09 1.79 -8.06
CA LEU A 146 -8.10 1.02 -7.36
C LEU A 146 -7.45 0.39 -6.13
N PHE A 147 -7.88 0.83 -4.95
CA PHE A 147 -7.45 0.26 -3.67
C PHE A 147 -8.53 -0.72 -3.20
N LEU A 148 -8.21 -2.01 -3.15
CA LEU A 148 -9.11 -3.00 -2.58
C LEU A 148 -8.86 -3.08 -1.07
N HIS A 149 -9.91 -3.08 -0.25
CA HIS A 149 -9.80 -3.05 1.21
C HIS A 149 -10.75 -4.01 1.93
N ASP A 150 -10.40 -4.34 3.17
CA ASP A 150 -11.21 -5.16 4.08
C ASP A 150 -12.14 -4.32 4.99
N GLY A 151 -12.28 -3.04 4.65
CA GLY A 151 -13.03 -2.04 5.42
C GLY A 151 -12.18 -1.31 6.47
N SER A 152 -10.97 -1.78 6.75
CA SER A 152 -10.03 -1.10 7.66
C SER A 152 -8.75 -0.67 6.97
N THR A 153 -8.18 -1.56 6.15
CA THR A 153 -6.88 -1.37 5.52
C THR A 153 -6.89 -1.77 4.05
N VAL A 154 -6.04 -1.12 3.27
CA VAL A 154 -5.74 -1.51 1.90
C VAL A 154 -5.12 -2.90 1.89
N ARG A 155 -5.67 -3.78 1.05
CA ARG A 155 -5.23 -5.17 0.88
C ARG A 155 -4.52 -5.41 -0.44
N LYS A 156 -4.92 -4.67 -1.48
CA LYS A 156 -4.35 -4.74 -2.84
C LYS A 156 -4.45 -3.38 -3.50
N ILE A 157 -3.51 -3.09 -4.40
CA ILE A 157 -3.52 -1.86 -5.19
C ILE A 157 -3.41 -2.25 -6.67
N ILE A 158 -4.25 -1.62 -7.49
CA ILE A 158 -4.20 -1.73 -8.95
C ILE A 158 -4.08 -0.33 -9.52
N ALA A 159 -3.17 -0.12 -10.46
CA ALA A 159 -3.02 1.14 -11.19
C ALA A 159 -3.29 0.92 -12.68
N GLY A 160 -3.86 1.91 -13.37
CA GLY A 160 -3.98 1.91 -14.84
C GLY A 160 -5.20 2.65 -15.35
N TYR A 161 -5.79 2.19 -16.46
CA TYR A 161 -6.97 2.85 -17.04
C TYR A 161 -8.20 2.71 -16.13
N ALA A 162 -8.89 3.82 -15.88
CA ALA A 162 -9.99 3.90 -14.93
C ALA A 162 -11.18 2.98 -15.26
N ASP A 163 -11.45 2.80 -16.56
CA ASP A 163 -12.55 1.95 -17.02
C ASP A 163 -12.18 0.48 -16.95
N TRP A 164 -10.92 0.12 -17.23
CA TRP A 164 -10.41 -1.23 -17.02
C TRP A 164 -10.37 -1.61 -15.54
N ALA A 165 -9.95 -0.69 -14.67
CA ALA A 165 -9.94 -0.91 -13.22
C ALA A 165 -11.36 -1.12 -12.67
N ARG A 166 -12.32 -0.29 -13.11
CA ARG A 166 -13.73 -0.46 -12.74
C ARG A 166 -14.28 -1.80 -13.22
N ARG A 167 -14.01 -2.15 -14.47
CA ARG A 167 -14.42 -3.43 -15.05
C ARG A 167 -13.82 -4.63 -14.31
N LEU A 168 -12.52 -4.56 -13.96
CA LEU A 168 -11.85 -5.56 -13.14
C LEU A 168 -12.57 -5.74 -11.79
N PHE A 169 -12.98 -4.66 -11.14
CA PHE A 169 -13.73 -4.73 -9.89
C PHE A 169 -15.09 -5.42 -10.06
N ASP A 170 -15.87 -4.97 -11.06
CA ASP A 170 -17.23 -5.45 -11.30
C ASP A 170 -17.25 -6.93 -11.77
N GLU A 171 -16.35 -7.31 -12.68
CA GLU A 171 -16.34 -8.64 -13.31
C GLU A 171 -15.42 -9.63 -12.57
N GLY A 172 -14.37 -9.15 -11.90
CA GLY A 172 -13.37 -9.94 -11.18
C GLY A 172 -12.43 -10.76 -12.06
N TYR A 173 -12.25 -10.36 -13.32
CA TYR A 173 -11.31 -10.97 -14.25
C TYR A 173 -9.91 -10.39 -14.07
N GLY A 174 -9.03 -11.10 -13.34
CA GLY A 174 -7.58 -10.91 -13.47
C GLY A 174 -7.01 -12.04 -14.35
N PRO A 175 -6.17 -11.76 -15.36
CA PRO A 175 -5.50 -12.84 -16.08
C PRO A 175 -4.56 -13.60 -15.13
N CYS A 176 -4.48 -14.91 -15.33
CA CYS A 176 -3.49 -15.78 -14.71
C CYS A 176 -2.14 -15.63 -15.43
#